data_AF-A0A968VR28-F1
#
_entry.id   AF-A0A968VR28-F1
#
_cell.length_a   1.000
_cell.length_b   1.000
_cell.length_c   1.000
_cell.angle_alpha   90.00
_cell.angle_beta   90.00
_cell.angle_gamma   90.00
#
_symmetry.space_group_name_H-M   'P 1'
#
loop_
_entity.id
_entity.type
_entity.pdbx_description
1 polymer ?
#
loop_
_entity_poly.entity_id
_entity_poly.type
_entity_poly.pdbx_seq_one_letter_code
_entity_poly.pdbx_strand_id
1 'polypeptide(L)'
;MASAPLTGTVTTTLASGFEPFGNDLAISGDSARVFFNLVSTIEGQRARRLFVAPLDGSGPELISGPLVERGNVTDFLVHPNGQWAVYRADADKDEVFELYSTAGPSATLSLTTQNATVIEGSGTTTVTVELSAPQIEAIAVEYTLGGTATEGQDYTIAATPAAALSFAPGETSKSLVVTIVDDAASEAAETIVITFALPGGATQSITLTIPINDAPIVDPELKLYLPIVRRGHSDAGLEGTGIDCRGVVAA
;
A
#
# COMPACT_ATOMS: atom_id res chain seq x y z
N MET A 1 -28.12 15.40 -2.61
CA MET A 1 -27.17 16.51 -2.40
C MET A 1 -26.01 16.36 -3.37
N ALA A 2 -25.58 17.44 -4.00
CA ALA A 2 -24.46 17.42 -4.93
C ALA A 2 -23.34 18.34 -4.42
N SER A 3 -22.09 17.88 -4.44
CA SER A 3 -20.92 18.73 -4.22
C SER A 3 -20.47 19.33 -5.55
N ALA A 4 -20.07 20.60 -5.52
CA ALA A 4 -19.37 21.24 -6.63
C ALA A 4 -17.91 21.41 -6.20
N PRO A 5 -16.93 20.98 -7.03
CA PRO A 5 -15.53 21.29 -6.78
C PRO A 5 -15.34 22.82 -6.77
N LEU A 6 -14.43 23.32 -5.92
CA LEU A 6 -14.07 24.75 -5.85
C LEU A 6 -13.58 25.31 -7.20
N THR A 7 -13.20 24.44 -8.13
CA THR A 7 -12.76 24.75 -9.49
C THR A 7 -13.89 24.84 -10.52
N GLY A 8 -15.15 24.60 -10.13
CA GLY A 8 -16.33 24.79 -11.00
C GLY A 8 -16.57 23.69 -12.04
N THR A 9 -16.12 22.46 -11.79
CA THR A 9 -16.37 21.29 -12.66
C THR A 9 -17.74 20.63 -12.38
N VAL A 10 -17.96 19.44 -12.97
CA VAL A 10 -19.21 18.66 -12.89
C VAL A 10 -19.66 18.46 -11.45
N THR A 11 -20.94 18.75 -11.18
CA THR A 11 -21.58 18.51 -9.89
C THR A 11 -21.73 17.02 -9.64
N THR A 12 -21.17 16.51 -8.55
CA THR A 12 -21.27 15.09 -8.18
C THR A 12 -22.35 14.92 -7.13
N THR A 13 -23.34 14.06 -7.38
CA THR A 13 -24.34 13.72 -6.37
C THR A 13 -23.71 12.80 -5.32
N LEU A 14 -23.65 13.24 -4.07
CA LEU A 14 -23.09 12.48 -2.94
C LEU A 14 -24.11 11.53 -2.30
N ALA A 15 -25.39 11.88 -2.41
CA ALA A 15 -26.52 11.12 -1.87
C ALA A 15 -27.80 11.51 -2.62
N SER A 16 -28.65 10.54 -2.98
CA SER A 16 -29.88 10.75 -3.78
C SER A 16 -31.11 10.08 -3.14
N GLY A 17 -32.30 10.65 -3.38
CA GLY A 17 -33.56 10.05 -2.92
C GLY A 17 -33.99 10.41 -1.49
N PHE A 18 -33.59 11.58 -0.99
CA PHE A 18 -33.84 11.97 0.40
C PHE A 18 -34.38 13.39 0.55
N GLU A 19 -35.12 13.64 1.64
CA GLU A 19 -35.66 14.95 2.01
C GLU A 19 -34.78 15.62 3.06
N PRO A 20 -34.01 16.67 2.70
CA PRO A 20 -33.21 17.39 3.69
C PRO A 20 -34.12 18.27 4.57
N PHE A 21 -33.91 18.23 5.88
CA PHE A 21 -34.52 19.16 6.83
C PHE A 21 -33.44 20.13 7.34
N GLY A 22 -33.58 21.43 7.14
CA GLY A 22 -32.73 22.45 7.82
C GLY A 22 -31.22 22.41 7.50
N ASN A 23 -30.41 22.95 8.44
CA ASN A 23 -28.95 23.08 8.34
C ASN A 23 -28.24 21.78 8.77
N ASP A 24 -28.58 20.67 8.11
CA ASP A 24 -28.24 19.30 8.53
C ASP A 24 -26.91 18.78 7.97
N LEU A 25 -25.96 19.67 7.69
CA LEU A 25 -24.69 19.29 7.06
C LEU A 25 -23.51 20.05 7.65
N ALA A 26 -22.35 19.38 7.68
CA ALA A 26 -21.06 20.00 7.92
C ALA A 26 -20.00 19.38 7.00
N ILE A 27 -19.13 20.22 6.46
CA ILE A 27 -17.95 19.77 5.71
C ILE A 27 -16.82 19.62 6.73
N SER A 28 -16.07 18.53 6.66
CA SER A 28 -14.86 18.38 7.48
C SER A 28 -13.83 19.45 7.10
N GLY A 29 -13.02 19.90 8.05
CA GLY A 29 -12.03 20.96 7.83
C GLY A 29 -10.93 20.59 6.81
N ASP A 30 -10.66 19.30 6.62
CA ASP A 30 -9.82 18.77 5.53
C ASP A 30 -10.47 18.89 4.13
N SER A 31 -11.72 19.33 4.07
CA SER A 31 -12.53 19.42 2.84
C SER A 31 -12.59 18.11 2.07
N ALA A 32 -12.50 16.96 2.73
CA ALA A 32 -12.57 15.64 2.09
C ALA A 32 -13.98 15.03 2.16
N ARG A 33 -14.78 15.39 3.17
CA ARG A 33 -16.03 14.70 3.52
C ARG A 33 -17.14 15.68 3.87
N VAL A 34 -18.37 15.21 3.68
CA VAL A 34 -19.60 15.86 4.17
C VAL A 34 -20.26 14.94 5.17
N PHE A 35 -20.49 15.44 6.37
CA PHE A 35 -21.31 14.81 7.40
C PHE A 35 -22.70 15.41 7.32
N PHE A 36 -23.72 14.58 7.43
CA PHE A 36 -25.08 15.05 7.33
C PHE A 36 -26.08 14.12 8.01
N ASN A 37 -27.18 14.70 8.47
CA ASN A 37 -28.30 13.93 8.96
C ASN A 37 -29.23 13.52 7.81
N LEU A 38 -29.75 12.31 7.89
CA LEU A 38 -30.63 11.74 6.88
C LEU A 38 -31.72 10.90 7.52
N VAL A 39 -32.95 10.99 6.99
CA VAL A 39 -33.98 10.01 7.32
C VAL A 39 -33.79 8.77 6.45
N SER A 40 -33.50 7.65 7.09
CA SER A 40 -33.31 6.35 6.42
C SER A 40 -34.10 5.26 7.13
N THR A 41 -34.55 4.25 6.38
CA THR A 41 -35.13 3.04 6.95
C THR A 41 -34.06 1.97 7.09
N ILE A 42 -33.67 1.68 8.32
CA ILE A 42 -32.66 0.67 8.66
C ILE A 42 -33.32 -0.32 9.61
N GLU A 43 -33.21 -1.62 9.30
CA GLU A 43 -33.84 -2.68 10.11
C GLU A 43 -35.35 -2.45 10.34
N GLY A 44 -36.04 -1.89 9.34
CA GLY A 44 -37.47 -1.59 9.42
C GLY A 44 -37.83 -0.30 10.17
N GLN A 45 -36.85 0.39 10.77
CA GLN A 45 -37.07 1.63 11.50
C GLN A 45 -36.71 2.85 10.65
N ARG A 46 -37.69 3.73 10.43
CA ARG A 46 -37.50 5.01 9.73
C ARG A 46 -37.11 6.09 10.75
N ALA A 47 -35.85 6.49 10.75
CA ALA A 47 -35.28 7.42 11.74
C ALA A 47 -34.28 8.39 11.09
N ARG A 48 -34.07 9.55 11.73
CA ARG A 48 -32.97 10.47 11.39
C ARG A 48 -31.66 9.91 11.95
N ARG A 49 -30.66 9.78 11.10
CA ARG A 49 -29.36 9.13 11.37
C ARG A 49 -28.23 10.01 10.86
N LEU A 50 -27.04 9.84 11.42
CA LEU A 50 -25.86 10.57 10.97
C LEU A 50 -25.10 9.74 9.94
N PHE A 51 -24.81 10.37 8.81
CA PHE A 51 -24.03 9.81 7.71
C PHE A 51 -22.81 10.67 7.39
N VAL A 52 -21.85 10.08 6.71
CA VAL A 52 -20.69 10.74 6.11
C VAL A 52 -20.55 10.31 4.66
N ALA A 53 -20.23 11.22 3.74
CA ALA A 53 -19.93 10.89 2.35
C ALA A 53 -18.62 11.56 1.93
N PRO A 54 -17.72 10.84 1.23
CA PRO A 54 -16.58 11.47 0.56
C PRO A 54 -17.05 12.43 -0.55
N LEU A 55 -16.32 13.52 -0.79
CA LEU A 55 -16.67 14.51 -1.80
C LEU A 55 -16.57 14.01 -3.24
N ASP A 56 -15.93 12.87 -3.47
CA ASP A 56 -15.80 12.22 -4.78
C ASP A 56 -17.07 11.49 -5.23
N GLY A 57 -18.08 11.35 -4.36
CA GLY A 57 -19.35 10.70 -4.67
C GLY A 57 -19.35 9.18 -4.58
N SER A 58 -18.33 8.57 -3.97
CA SER A 58 -18.27 7.12 -3.70
C SER A 58 -19.43 6.59 -2.85
N GLY A 59 -20.16 7.47 -2.17
CA GLY A 59 -21.44 7.17 -1.52
C GLY A 59 -21.41 7.41 -0.01
N PRO A 60 -22.58 7.45 0.65
CA PRO A 60 -22.66 7.73 2.07
C PRO A 60 -22.52 6.47 2.94
N GLU A 61 -21.82 6.61 4.06
CA GLU A 61 -21.66 5.62 5.12
C GLU A 61 -22.45 6.06 6.37
N LEU A 62 -23.17 5.12 6.98
CA LEU A 62 -23.86 5.34 8.25
C LEU A 62 -22.84 5.31 9.39
N ILE A 63 -22.79 6.36 10.22
CA ILE A 63 -21.85 6.44 11.35
C ILE A 63 -22.53 6.59 12.71
N SER A 64 -23.80 6.99 12.79
CA SER A 64 -24.54 6.91 14.05
C SER A 64 -24.79 5.46 14.43
N GLY A 65 -24.71 5.14 15.72
CA GLY A 65 -25.04 3.83 16.26
C GLY A 65 -26.52 3.42 16.08
N PRO A 66 -26.89 2.23 16.59
CA PRO A 66 -28.29 1.81 16.64
C PRO A 66 -29.12 2.83 17.44
N LEU A 67 -30.42 2.87 17.14
CA LEU A 67 -31.38 3.71 17.84
C LEU A 67 -32.53 2.81 18.28
N VAL A 68 -33.11 3.09 19.44
CA VAL A 68 -34.39 2.54 19.88
C VAL A 68 -35.51 2.91 18.90
N GLU A 69 -36.61 2.16 18.94
CA GLU A 69 -37.81 2.47 18.16
C GLU A 69 -38.22 3.94 18.38
N ARG A 70 -38.45 4.66 17.27
CA ARG A 70 -38.76 6.10 17.22
C ARG A 70 -37.62 7.07 17.58
N GLY A 71 -36.45 6.58 17.98
CA GLY A 71 -35.27 7.40 18.20
C GLY A 71 -34.74 8.07 16.91
N ASN A 72 -34.06 9.20 17.06
CA ASN A 72 -33.54 10.10 16.04
C ASN A 72 -32.26 10.81 16.51
N VAL A 73 -31.31 10.95 15.58
CA VAL A 73 -30.25 11.95 15.68
C VAL A 73 -30.86 13.33 15.43
N THR A 74 -30.57 14.29 16.32
CA THR A 74 -31.12 15.65 16.22
C THR A 74 -30.11 16.67 15.74
N ASP A 75 -28.83 16.48 16.06
CA ASP A 75 -27.78 17.47 15.89
C ASP A 75 -26.40 16.79 15.92
N PHE A 76 -25.39 17.41 15.33
CA PHE A 76 -24.02 16.90 15.34
C PHE A 76 -22.98 18.00 15.17
N LEU A 77 -21.78 17.72 15.68
CA LEU A 77 -20.56 18.48 15.45
C LEU A 77 -19.49 17.51 14.92
N VAL A 78 -18.74 17.98 13.93
CA VAL A 78 -17.67 17.21 13.30
C VAL A 78 -16.34 17.76 13.78
N HIS A 79 -15.41 16.87 14.11
CA HIS A 79 -14.04 17.29 14.35
C HIS A 79 -13.42 17.86 13.07
N PRO A 80 -12.55 18.88 13.13
CA PRO A 80 -11.96 19.48 11.92
C PRO A 80 -11.28 18.49 10.96
N ASN A 81 -10.81 17.33 11.41
CA ASN A 81 -10.23 16.30 10.53
C ASN A 81 -11.20 15.23 10.04
N GLY A 82 -12.49 15.32 10.39
CA GLY A 82 -13.48 14.30 10.04
C GLY A 82 -13.23 12.91 10.65
N GLN A 83 -12.28 12.75 11.59
CA GLN A 83 -11.96 11.46 12.22
C GLN A 83 -13.00 11.04 13.27
N TRP A 84 -13.79 11.99 13.78
CA TRP A 84 -14.91 11.69 14.65
C TRP A 84 -15.98 12.77 14.56
N ALA A 85 -17.20 12.39 14.95
CA ALA A 85 -18.31 13.29 15.15
C ALA A 85 -18.92 13.04 16.54
N VAL A 86 -19.41 14.11 17.16
CA VAL A 86 -20.24 14.05 18.35
C VAL A 86 -21.65 14.41 17.94
N TYR A 87 -22.65 13.65 18.37
CA TYR A 87 -24.04 13.84 17.97
C TYR A 87 -25.00 13.66 19.15
N ARG A 88 -26.13 14.36 19.09
CA ARG A 88 -27.21 14.28 20.08
C ARG A 88 -28.32 13.39 19.54
N ALA A 89 -28.69 12.36 20.27
CA ALA A 89 -29.74 11.43 19.88
C ALA A 89 -30.47 10.89 21.10
N ASP A 90 -31.66 10.34 20.90
CA ASP A 90 -32.38 9.48 21.83
C ASP A 90 -32.16 8.02 21.47
N ALA A 91 -30.89 7.60 21.49
CA ALA A 91 -30.48 6.29 20.97
C ALA A 91 -30.89 5.14 21.87
N ASP A 92 -30.82 5.36 23.19
CA ASP A 92 -31.08 4.31 24.17
C ASP A 92 -32.54 4.32 24.66
N LYS A 93 -33.22 5.48 24.60
CA LYS A 93 -34.61 5.63 25.03
C LYS A 93 -35.31 6.79 24.34
N ASP A 94 -36.44 6.51 23.68
CA ASP A 94 -37.28 7.49 22.97
C ASP A 94 -37.57 8.71 23.85
N GLU A 95 -37.43 9.91 23.28
CA GLU A 95 -37.60 11.22 23.92
C GLU A 95 -36.58 11.57 25.04
N VAL A 96 -35.56 10.74 25.28
CA VAL A 96 -34.45 11.06 26.19
C VAL A 96 -33.21 11.28 25.37
N PHE A 97 -32.71 12.51 25.31
CA PHE A 97 -31.57 12.86 24.46
C PHE A 97 -30.25 12.83 25.23
N GLU A 98 -29.34 11.95 24.81
CA GLU A 98 -27.96 11.90 25.26
C GLU A 98 -26.97 12.35 24.17
N LEU A 99 -25.71 12.49 24.58
CA LEU A 99 -24.60 12.85 23.72
C LEU A 99 -23.76 11.61 23.41
N TYR A 100 -23.51 11.37 22.13
CA TYR A 100 -22.76 10.22 21.65
C TYR A 100 -21.58 10.69 20.79
N SER A 101 -20.55 9.86 20.68
CA SER A 101 -19.45 10.05 19.74
C SER A 101 -19.38 8.86 18.80
N THR A 102 -18.98 9.10 17.57
CA THR A 102 -18.67 8.04 16.60
C THR A 102 -17.38 8.38 15.86
N ALA A 103 -16.64 7.34 15.50
CA ALA A 103 -15.51 7.50 14.59
C ALA A 103 -16.03 7.84 13.20
N GLY A 104 -15.37 8.79 12.54
CA GLY A 104 -15.47 8.93 11.10
C GLY A 104 -14.69 7.80 10.41
N PRO A 105 -14.79 7.68 9.09
CA PRO A 105 -14.10 6.61 8.39
C PRO A 105 -12.60 6.91 8.48
N SER A 106 -11.84 5.95 9.00
CA SER A 106 -10.39 6.10 9.12
C SER A 106 -9.77 6.32 7.73
N ALA A 107 -8.72 7.13 7.69
CA ALA A 107 -7.88 7.23 6.50
C ALA A 107 -7.29 5.86 6.22
N THR A 108 -7.69 5.24 5.11
CA THR A 108 -7.10 3.99 4.65
C THR A 108 -5.93 4.33 3.75
N LEU A 109 -4.76 3.75 4.00
CA LEU A 109 -3.69 3.80 3.02
C LEU A 109 -4.04 2.84 1.90
N SER A 110 -4.09 3.33 0.67
CA SER A 110 -4.24 2.51 -0.53
C SER A 110 -2.92 2.54 -1.28
N LEU A 111 -2.27 1.39 -1.39
CA LEU A 111 -1.08 1.30 -2.21
C LEU A 111 -1.48 0.89 -3.63
N THR A 112 -1.29 1.81 -4.58
CA THR A 112 -1.42 1.48 -6.00
C THR A 112 -0.12 0.82 -6.44
N THR A 113 -0.01 -0.49 -6.27
CA THR A 113 1.27 -1.20 -6.47
C THR A 113 1.17 -2.29 -7.52
N GLN A 114 2.10 -2.26 -8.47
CA GLN A 114 2.48 -3.42 -9.27
C GLN A 114 3.83 -3.91 -8.78
N ASN A 115 3.95 -5.23 -8.60
CA ASN A 115 5.27 -5.85 -8.53
C ASN A 115 6.05 -5.40 -9.76
N ALA A 116 7.27 -4.95 -9.54
CA ALA A 116 8.10 -4.45 -10.61
C ALA A 116 9.35 -5.31 -10.72
N THR A 117 9.70 -5.61 -11.96
CA THR A 117 11.00 -6.18 -12.29
C THR A 117 11.91 -5.02 -12.66
N VAL A 118 12.97 -4.81 -11.91
CA VAL A 118 13.94 -3.72 -12.10
C VAL A 118 15.31 -4.36 -12.24
N ILE A 119 15.85 -4.37 -13.45
CA ILE A 119 17.15 -5.01 -13.75
C ILE A 119 18.26 -4.23 -13.04
N GLU A 120 19.32 -4.91 -12.60
CA GLU A 120 20.56 -4.25 -12.15
C GLU A 120 21.01 -3.18 -13.15
N GLY A 121 21.55 -2.08 -12.65
CA GLY A 121 21.94 -0.95 -13.51
C GLY A 121 20.78 -0.13 -14.11
N SER A 122 19.51 -0.43 -13.80
CA SER A 122 18.36 0.40 -14.23
C SER A 122 18.32 1.77 -13.54
N GLY A 123 19.21 2.04 -12.58
CA GLY A 123 19.29 3.29 -11.84
C GLY A 123 18.29 3.33 -10.69
N THR A 124 17.14 4.00 -10.89
CA THR A 124 16.16 4.22 -9.82
C THR A 124 14.78 3.74 -10.20
N THR A 125 14.08 3.16 -9.24
CA THR A 125 12.64 2.91 -9.29
C THR A 125 11.92 3.70 -8.20
N THR A 126 10.65 4.04 -8.44
CA THR A 126 9.83 4.81 -7.49
C THR A 126 8.64 3.99 -7.06
N VAL A 127 8.50 3.85 -5.75
CA VAL A 127 7.30 3.30 -5.10
C VAL A 127 6.43 4.47 -4.66
N THR A 128 5.20 4.53 -5.16
CA THR A 128 4.22 5.55 -4.75
C THR A 128 3.29 4.99 -3.68
N VAL A 129 3.09 5.78 -2.62
CA VAL A 129 2.29 5.43 -1.45
C VAL A 129 1.19 6.49 -1.30
N GLU A 130 -0.08 6.08 -1.29
CA GLU A 130 -1.23 6.99 -1.37
C GLU A 130 -2.20 6.81 -0.18
N LEU A 131 -2.61 7.92 0.44
CA LEU A 131 -3.70 7.97 1.42
C LEU A 131 -5.03 8.14 0.69
N SER A 132 -6.08 7.44 1.13
CA SER A 132 -7.42 7.56 0.54
C SER A 132 -8.07 8.92 0.77
N ALA A 133 -7.59 9.70 1.75
CA ALA A 133 -8.06 11.05 2.01
C ALA A 133 -6.95 11.91 2.66
N PRO A 134 -6.94 13.24 2.41
CA PRO A 134 -6.02 14.17 3.08
C PRO A 134 -6.29 14.20 4.59
N GLN A 135 -5.26 14.54 5.36
CA GLN A 135 -5.29 14.55 6.83
C GLN A 135 -4.94 15.93 7.36
N ILE A 136 -5.48 16.39 8.49
CA ILE A 136 -5.11 17.73 9.01
C ILE A 136 -3.88 17.70 9.93
N GLU A 137 -3.48 16.51 10.37
CA GLU A 137 -2.27 16.27 11.16
C GLU A 137 -1.29 15.47 10.31
N ALA A 138 -0.01 15.57 10.64
CA ALA A 138 1.00 14.79 9.95
C ALA A 138 0.80 13.29 10.26
N ILE A 139 0.86 12.44 9.24
CA ILE A 139 0.83 10.98 9.39
C ILE A 139 2.21 10.42 9.11
N ALA A 140 2.67 9.53 9.99
CA ALA A 140 3.82 8.68 9.74
C ALA A 140 3.34 7.27 9.33
N VAL A 141 3.70 6.83 8.13
CA VAL A 141 3.48 5.45 7.67
C VAL A 141 4.78 4.70 7.82
N GLU A 142 4.87 3.83 8.82
CA GLU A 142 6.06 3.02 9.06
C GLU A 142 6.23 1.95 7.97
N TYR A 143 7.48 1.60 7.67
CA TYR A 143 7.78 0.49 6.77
C TYR A 143 9.01 -0.30 7.19
N THR A 144 9.03 -1.57 6.80
CA THR A 144 10.15 -2.49 7.00
C THR A 144 10.65 -3.02 5.67
N LEU A 145 11.95 -3.30 5.60
CA LEU A 145 12.61 -3.91 4.45
C LEU A 145 12.89 -5.39 4.72
N GLY A 146 12.77 -6.20 3.68
CA GLY A 146 13.12 -7.62 3.65
C GLY A 146 13.38 -8.07 2.22
N GLY A 147 13.33 -9.38 1.98
CA GLY A 147 13.69 -9.98 0.69
C GLY A 147 15.06 -10.64 0.76
N THR A 148 15.66 -10.89 -0.41
CA THR A 148 16.99 -11.51 -0.52
C THR A 148 18.09 -10.49 -0.77
N ALA A 149 17.75 -9.33 -1.34
CA ALA A 149 18.69 -8.24 -1.59
C ALA A 149 19.10 -7.54 -0.30
N THR A 150 20.37 -7.16 -0.23
CA THR A 150 21.03 -6.51 0.90
C THR A 150 21.11 -4.99 0.69
N GLU A 151 20.53 -4.22 1.61
CA GLU A 151 20.63 -2.75 1.58
C GLU A 151 22.09 -2.29 1.73
N GLY A 152 22.50 -1.35 0.90
CA GLY A 152 23.85 -0.81 0.81
C GLY A 152 24.75 -1.53 -0.19
N GLN A 153 24.43 -2.79 -0.52
CA GLN A 153 25.12 -3.58 -1.53
C GLN A 153 24.33 -3.61 -2.83
N ASP A 154 23.08 -4.06 -2.80
CA ASP A 154 22.29 -4.33 -4.00
C ASP A 154 21.30 -3.19 -4.29
N TYR A 155 20.97 -2.41 -3.26
CA TYR A 155 20.14 -1.22 -3.38
C TYR A 155 20.37 -0.21 -2.27
N THR A 156 19.99 1.04 -2.50
CA THR A 156 19.89 2.08 -1.46
C THR A 156 18.55 2.79 -1.56
N ILE A 157 18.05 3.27 -0.42
CA ILE A 157 16.80 4.05 -0.37
C ILE A 157 17.15 5.46 0.13
N ALA A 158 16.74 6.48 -0.62
CA ALA A 158 17.11 7.87 -0.33
C ALA A 158 16.63 8.37 1.06
N ALA A 159 15.70 7.64 1.69
CA ALA A 159 15.16 7.97 2.99
C ALA A 159 15.94 7.37 4.17
N THR A 160 16.99 6.55 4.02
CA THR A 160 17.44 5.71 5.16
C THR A 160 18.34 6.34 6.24
N PRO A 161 18.13 5.96 7.52
CA PRO A 161 17.05 5.08 7.98
C PRO A 161 15.87 5.91 8.50
N ALA A 162 15.03 6.44 7.61
CA ALA A 162 13.67 6.81 7.96
C ALA A 162 12.82 5.55 7.76
N ALA A 163 12.51 4.87 8.85
CA ALA A 163 11.58 3.75 8.88
C ALA A 163 10.11 4.18 8.65
N ALA A 164 9.87 5.41 8.18
CA ALA A 164 8.54 5.95 7.98
C ALA A 164 8.50 7.00 6.87
N LEU A 165 7.38 7.02 6.13
CA LEU A 165 6.99 8.12 5.25
C LEU A 165 6.14 9.12 6.01
N SER A 166 6.60 10.36 6.11
CA SER A 166 5.86 11.43 6.80
C SER A 166 5.06 12.27 5.82
N PHE A 167 3.74 12.10 5.84
CA PHE A 167 2.76 12.91 5.10
C PHE A 167 2.47 14.18 5.91
N ALA A 168 2.67 15.34 5.31
CA ALA A 168 2.25 16.60 5.91
C ALA A 168 0.72 16.72 5.91
N PRO A 169 0.14 17.60 6.74
CA PRO A 169 -1.28 17.93 6.62
C PRO A 169 -1.69 18.27 5.18
N GLY A 170 -2.73 17.64 4.68
CA GLY A 170 -3.28 17.78 3.33
C GLY A 170 -2.59 16.93 2.27
N GLU A 171 -1.44 16.32 2.56
CA GLU A 171 -0.71 15.49 1.61
C GLU A 171 -1.32 14.09 1.52
N THR A 172 -1.52 13.59 0.30
CA THR A 172 -2.10 12.27 0.06
C THR A 172 -1.19 11.32 -0.70
N SER A 173 0.01 11.77 -1.12
CA SER A 173 0.93 10.95 -1.89
C SER A 173 2.37 11.16 -1.44
N LYS A 174 3.13 10.07 -1.29
CA LYS A 174 4.57 10.08 -1.09
C LYS A 174 5.26 9.13 -2.07
N SER A 175 6.48 9.49 -2.45
CA SER A 175 7.34 8.65 -3.25
C SER A 175 8.50 8.15 -2.41
N LEU A 176 8.72 6.84 -2.45
CA LEU A 176 9.90 6.17 -1.92
C LEU A 176 10.79 5.79 -3.10
N VAL A 177 11.93 6.46 -3.22
CA VAL A 177 12.89 6.22 -4.32
C VAL A 177 13.87 5.14 -3.89
N VAL A 178 13.93 4.07 -4.67
CA VAL A 178 14.86 2.95 -4.51
C VAL A 178 15.88 3.01 -5.64
N THR A 179 17.15 3.13 -5.29
CA THR A 179 18.26 3.07 -6.25
C THR A 179 18.79 1.65 -6.26
N ILE A 180 18.80 1.02 -7.42
CA ILE A 180 19.40 -0.31 -7.61
C ILE A 180 20.88 -0.11 -7.88
N VAL A 181 21.71 -0.79 -7.12
CA VAL A 181 23.17 -0.74 -7.30
C VAL A 181 23.52 -1.67 -8.45
N ASP A 182 24.49 -1.23 -9.25
CA ASP A 182 25.05 -2.00 -10.35
C ASP A 182 26.47 -2.38 -9.92
N ASP A 183 26.75 -3.68 -9.84
CA ASP A 183 28.10 -4.15 -9.61
C ASP A 183 28.56 -5.10 -10.74
N ALA A 184 29.58 -5.91 -10.48
CA ALA A 184 30.15 -6.80 -11.50
C ALA A 184 30.13 -8.28 -11.05
N ALA A 185 29.49 -8.56 -9.91
CA ALA A 185 29.39 -9.87 -9.33
C ALA A 185 28.20 -10.60 -9.94
N SER A 186 28.47 -11.66 -10.71
CA SER A 186 27.40 -12.53 -11.18
C SER A 186 26.78 -13.30 -10.00
N GLU A 187 25.59 -12.86 -9.60
CA GLU A 187 24.82 -13.42 -8.50
C GLU A 187 23.54 -14.11 -8.99
N ALA A 188 22.62 -14.47 -8.08
CA ALA A 188 21.29 -14.93 -8.44
C ALA A 188 20.32 -13.75 -8.45
N ALA A 189 19.22 -13.84 -9.19
CA ALA A 189 18.19 -12.80 -9.14
C ALA A 189 17.64 -12.63 -7.71
N GLU A 190 17.52 -11.39 -7.28
CA GLU A 190 17.18 -11.04 -5.90
C GLU A 190 15.83 -10.33 -5.79
N THR A 191 15.42 -10.05 -4.55
CA THR A 191 14.16 -9.36 -4.26
C THR A 191 14.30 -8.35 -3.13
N ILE A 192 13.59 -7.23 -3.27
CA ILE A 192 13.33 -6.29 -2.18
C ILE A 192 11.84 -6.41 -1.84
N VAL A 193 11.54 -6.68 -0.57
CA VAL A 193 10.17 -6.66 -0.04
C VAL A 193 10.03 -5.46 0.88
N ILE A 194 9.10 -4.57 0.55
CA ILE A 194 8.79 -3.38 1.36
C ILE A 194 7.40 -3.58 1.95
N THR A 195 7.31 -3.62 3.28
CA THR A 195 6.04 -3.79 4.00
C THR A 195 5.69 -2.52 4.76
N PHE A 196 4.56 -1.91 4.42
CA PHE A 196 4.03 -0.70 5.05
C PHE A 196 3.02 -1.06 6.14
N ALA A 197 3.15 -0.43 7.31
CA ALA A 197 2.18 -0.46 8.38
C ALA A 197 1.18 0.69 8.21
N LEU A 198 -0.09 0.35 8.05
CA LEU A 198 -1.16 1.31 7.77
C LEU A 198 -1.81 1.79 9.07
N PRO A 199 -2.37 3.01 9.08
CA PRO A 199 -3.32 3.42 10.10
C PRO A 199 -4.45 2.37 10.24
N GLY A 200 -4.79 2.00 11.46
CA GLY A 200 -5.77 0.93 11.74
C GLY A 200 -5.16 -0.49 11.83
N GLY A 201 -3.84 -0.63 11.71
CA GLY A 201 -3.13 -1.89 11.98
C GLY A 201 -3.07 -2.87 10.81
N ALA A 202 -3.59 -2.50 9.64
CA ALA A 202 -3.40 -3.27 8.42
C ALA A 202 -1.95 -3.15 7.90
N THR A 203 -1.54 -4.08 7.04
CA THR A 203 -0.24 -4.04 6.36
C THR A 203 -0.40 -4.26 4.86
N GLN A 204 0.42 -3.60 4.05
CA GLN A 204 0.50 -3.81 2.61
C GLN A 204 1.96 -3.95 2.18
N SER A 205 2.24 -4.84 1.23
CA SER A 205 3.60 -5.14 0.77
C SER A 205 3.76 -5.03 -0.72
N ILE A 206 4.97 -4.64 -1.14
CA ILE A 206 5.41 -4.63 -2.54
C ILE A 206 6.64 -5.53 -2.64
N THR A 207 6.73 -6.28 -3.74
CA THR A 207 7.95 -6.99 -4.11
C THR A 207 8.54 -6.37 -5.37
N LEU A 208 9.80 -5.94 -5.27
CA LEU A 208 10.64 -5.59 -6.42
C LEU A 208 11.55 -6.80 -6.69
N THR A 209 11.55 -7.29 -7.93
CA THR A 209 12.47 -8.34 -8.37
C THR A 209 13.63 -7.69 -9.09
N ILE A 210 14.86 -8.08 -8.76
CA ILE A 210 16.11 -7.57 -9.32
C ILE A 210 16.77 -8.70 -10.13
N PRO A 211 16.53 -8.78 -11.45
CA PRO A 211 17.28 -9.67 -12.32
C PRO A 211 18.72 -9.21 -12.49
N ILE A 212 19.62 -10.19 -12.59
CA ILE A 212 21.03 -9.95 -12.86
C ILE A 212 21.26 -9.36 -14.25
N ASN A 213 22.21 -8.42 -14.37
CA ASN A 213 22.65 -7.89 -15.66
C ASN A 213 24.07 -8.33 -16.05
N ASP A 214 24.75 -9.05 -15.16
CA ASP A 214 26.16 -9.37 -15.26
C ASP A 214 26.52 -10.49 -16.23
N ALA A 215 27.76 -10.46 -16.69
CA ALA A 215 28.33 -11.55 -17.47
C ALA A 215 28.47 -12.81 -16.60
N PRO A 216 28.16 -14.01 -17.15
CA PRO A 216 28.30 -15.25 -16.38
C PRO A 216 29.74 -15.42 -15.92
N ILE A 217 29.93 -15.97 -14.72
CA ILE A 217 31.25 -16.31 -14.18
C ILE A 217 31.97 -17.22 -15.18
N VAL A 218 32.93 -16.65 -15.91
CA VAL A 218 33.82 -17.43 -16.77
C VAL A 218 34.93 -17.94 -15.88
N ASP A 219 34.77 -19.15 -15.32
CA ASP A 219 35.88 -19.81 -14.62
C ASP A 219 37.00 -20.11 -15.65
N PRO A 220 38.16 -19.44 -15.56
CA PRO A 220 39.25 -19.68 -16.50
C PRO A 220 39.85 -21.08 -16.34
N GLU A 221 39.63 -21.77 -15.21
CA GLU A 221 40.17 -23.11 -14.93
C GLU A 221 39.25 -24.24 -15.42
N LEU A 222 37.96 -23.99 -15.66
CA LEU A 222 37.03 -24.98 -16.21
C LEU A 222 37.27 -25.30 -17.70
N LYS A 223 38.20 -24.59 -18.37
CA LYS A 223 38.60 -24.85 -19.76
C LYS A 223 39.49 -26.08 -19.95
N LEU A 224 39.88 -26.78 -18.87
CA LEU A 224 40.91 -27.82 -18.94
C LEU A 224 40.43 -29.28 -18.85
N TYR A 225 39.16 -29.58 -19.13
CA TYR A 225 38.66 -30.97 -19.19
C TYR A 225 38.00 -31.36 -20.51
N LEU A 226 38.45 -30.81 -21.63
CA LEU A 226 38.32 -31.53 -22.90
C LEU A 226 39.49 -32.52 -22.96
N PRO A 227 39.27 -33.84 -22.96
CA PRO A 227 40.37 -34.77 -23.16
C PRO A 227 40.98 -34.45 -24.52
N ILE A 228 42.23 -33.99 -24.50
CA ILE A 228 43.03 -33.84 -25.71
C ILE A 228 43.18 -35.25 -26.28
N VAL A 229 42.33 -35.62 -27.24
CA VAL A 229 42.56 -36.78 -28.09
C VAL A 229 43.77 -36.40 -28.96
N ARG A 230 44.98 -36.64 -28.44
CA ARG A 230 46.17 -36.65 -29.28
C ARG A 230 45.95 -37.79 -30.27
N ARG A 231 45.64 -37.45 -31.52
CA ARG A 231 45.80 -38.39 -32.63
C ARG A 231 47.30 -38.65 -32.76
N GLY A 232 47.77 -39.65 -32.01
CA GLY A 232 49.12 -40.17 -32.14
C GLY A 232 49.27 -40.77 -33.52
N HIS A 233 50.01 -40.07 -34.37
CA HIS A 233 50.57 -40.63 -35.58
C HIS A 233 51.96 -41.17 -35.21
N SER A 234 52.11 -42.50 -35.19
CA SER A 234 53.34 -43.19 -35.58
C SER A 234 53.10 -44.70 -35.68
N ASP A 235 53.56 -45.24 -36.80
CA ASP A 235 53.61 -46.65 -37.15
C ASP A 235 54.13 -47.59 -36.06
N ALA A 236 53.62 -48.83 -36.16
CA ALA A 236 54.27 -50.12 -35.92
C ALA A 236 55.12 -50.35 -34.66
N GLY A 237 54.62 -51.27 -33.81
CA GLY A 237 55.46 -52.33 -33.23
C GLY A 237 55.61 -52.36 -31.70
N LEU A 238 55.19 -53.51 -31.15
CA LEU A 238 55.63 -54.17 -29.93
C LEU A 238 54.78 -53.99 -28.65
N GLU A 239 54.73 -55.12 -27.94
CA GLU A 239 53.73 -55.58 -26.99
C GLU A 239 53.88 -55.01 -25.57
N GLY A 240 52.79 -55.08 -24.80
CA GLY A 240 52.86 -55.38 -23.37
C GLY A 240 52.95 -54.19 -22.40
N THR A 241 51.83 -53.87 -21.76
CA THR A 241 51.58 -53.94 -20.30
C THR A 241 50.39 -53.05 -19.95
N GLY A 242 49.44 -53.62 -19.23
CA GLY A 242 48.12 -53.03 -19.00
C GLY A 242 48.11 -51.83 -18.06
N ILE A 243 47.08 -51.00 -18.25
CA ILE A 243 46.53 -50.16 -17.20
C ILE A 243 45.02 -50.42 -17.20
N ASP A 244 44.57 -50.97 -16.07
CA ASP A 244 43.19 -51.28 -15.70
C ASP A 244 42.45 -49.98 -15.34
N CYS A 245 41.37 -49.66 -16.06
CA CYS A 245 40.54 -48.47 -15.83
C CYS A 245 39.34 -48.80 -14.93
N ARG A 246 39.59 -49.30 -13.71
CA ARG A 246 38.57 -49.42 -12.67
C ARG A 246 38.80 -48.43 -11.54
N GLY A 247 37.99 -47.37 -11.56
CA GLY A 247 37.50 -46.71 -10.35
C GLY A 247 38.13 -45.37 -10.01
N VAL A 248 37.38 -44.28 -10.26
CA VAL A 248 37.16 -43.26 -9.22
C VAL A 248 35.68 -42.91 -9.25
N VAL A 249 35.04 -43.18 -8.12
CA VAL A 249 33.63 -42.92 -7.78
C VAL A 249 33.50 -41.48 -7.29
N ALA A 250 32.31 -40.92 -7.52
CA ALA A 250 31.83 -39.63 -7.06
C ALA A 250 32.06 -39.34 -5.56
N ALA A 251 32.29 -38.07 -5.28
CA ALA A 251 31.77 -37.36 -4.10
C ALA A 251 31.48 -35.91 -4.52
#